data_AF-A0A3Q1EKY5-F1
#
_entry.id   AF-A0A3Q1EKY5-F1
#
_cell.length_a   1.000
_cell.length_b   1.000
_cell.length_c   1.000
_cell.angle_alpha   90.00
_cell.angle_beta   90.00
_cell.angle_gamma   90.00
#
_symmetry.space_group_name_H-M   'P 1'
#
loop_
_entity.id
_entity.type
_entity.pdbx_description
1 polymer ?
#
loop_
_entity_poly.entity_id
_entity_poly.type
_entity_poly.pdbx_seq_one_letter_code
_entity_poly.pdbx_strand_id
1 'polypeptide(L)'
;LGRILEQPYEVNLQLTAVLSRLSSFSHPLLHEYLLNPYIHLSPCCRSLFSVLIRLMGQVMQRIQQVSHLSDRLLDTRRHLLGLKQETGLEHLTLLRGVVVLEEFCKELAAIAFVKLPLDQDHLDQD
;
A
#
# COMPACT_ATOMS: atom_id res chain seq x y z
N LEU A 1 3.47 -6.06 -6.63
CA LEU A 1 2.77 -4.82 -6.22
C LEU A 1 2.57 -3.85 -7.38
N GLY A 2 3.54 -3.65 -8.28
CA GLY A 2 3.44 -2.67 -9.38
C GLY A 2 2.28 -2.82 -10.39
N ARG A 3 1.45 -3.87 -10.29
CA ARG A 3 0.24 -4.08 -11.10
C ARG A 3 -1.05 -4.13 -10.27
N ILE A 4 -1.03 -3.63 -9.03
CA ILE A 4 -2.17 -3.71 -8.10
C ILE A 4 -3.47 -3.10 -8.66
N LEU A 5 -3.36 -2.16 -9.61
CA LEU A 5 -4.50 -1.49 -10.25
C LEU A 5 -5.15 -2.33 -11.38
N GLU A 6 -4.55 -3.45 -11.76
CA GLU A 6 -4.94 -4.27 -12.92
C GLU A 6 -5.16 -5.75 -12.55
N GLN A 7 -4.71 -6.16 -11.37
CA GLN A 7 -4.79 -7.54 -10.90
C GLN A 7 -6.10 -7.82 -10.16
N PRO A 8 -6.53 -9.10 -10.10
CA PRO A 8 -7.69 -9.50 -9.29
C PRO A 8 -7.54 -9.07 -7.83
N TYR A 9 -8.65 -8.72 -7.21
CA TYR A 9 -8.70 -8.24 -5.83
C TYR A 9 -8.11 -9.24 -4.84
N GLU A 10 -8.40 -10.53 -5.02
CA GLU A 10 -7.94 -11.62 -4.18
C GLU A 10 -6.42 -11.77 -4.24
N VAL A 11 -5.84 -11.60 -5.42
CA VAL A 11 -4.37 -11.62 -5.61
C VAL A 11 -3.74 -10.44 -4.88
N ASN A 12 -4.36 -9.26 -4.97
CA ASN A 12 -3.87 -8.08 -4.28
C ASN A 12 -3.91 -8.28 -2.76
N LEU A 13 -4.99 -8.82 -2.20
CA LEU A 13 -5.09 -9.13 -0.78
C LEU A 13 -4.00 -10.09 -0.30
N GLN A 14 -3.76 -11.17 -1.03
CA GLN A 14 -2.73 -12.14 -0.65
C GLN A 14 -1.33 -11.52 -0.72
N LEU A 15 -1.07 -10.75 -1.77
CA LEU A 15 0.20 -10.08 -1.95
C LEU A 15 0.47 -9.05 -0.85
N THR A 16 -0.51 -8.19 -0.52
CA THR A 16 -0.35 -7.20 0.55
C THR A 16 -0.21 -7.88 1.89
N ALA A 17 -0.96 -8.95 2.17
CA ALA A 17 -0.81 -9.73 3.41
C ALA A 17 0.58 -10.35 3.57
N VAL A 18 1.19 -10.87 2.48
CA VAL A 18 2.57 -11.37 2.51
C VAL A 18 3.55 -10.23 2.82
N LEU A 19 3.41 -9.08 2.13
CA LEU A 19 4.26 -7.93 2.36
C LEU A 19 4.12 -7.39 3.78
N SER A 20 2.90 -7.28 4.32
CA SER A 20 2.66 -6.84 5.70
C SER A 20 3.33 -7.79 6.70
N ARG A 21 3.21 -9.12 6.50
CA ARG A 21 3.91 -10.09 7.37
C ARG A 21 5.43 -9.97 7.29
N LEU A 22 6.00 -9.80 6.09
CA LEU A 22 7.44 -9.58 5.92
C LEU A 22 7.89 -8.28 6.59
N SER A 23 7.12 -7.21 6.43
CA SER A 23 7.36 -5.91 7.06
C SER A 23 7.28 -6.00 8.58
N SER A 24 6.42 -6.85 9.15
CA SER A 24 6.30 -7.08 10.59
C SER A 24 7.42 -7.94 11.17
N PHE A 25 8.09 -8.77 10.37
CA PHE A 25 9.14 -9.67 10.85
C PHE A 25 10.33 -8.91 11.44
N SER A 26 10.82 -9.31 12.62
CA SER A 26 11.91 -8.65 13.33
C SER A 26 13.28 -9.02 12.75
N HIS A 27 13.56 -8.53 11.54
CA HIS A 27 14.85 -8.73 10.87
C HIS A 27 15.37 -7.41 10.28
N PRO A 28 16.60 -6.95 10.63
CA PRO A 28 17.13 -5.65 10.22
C PRO A 28 17.11 -5.42 8.71
N LEU A 29 17.56 -6.39 7.92
CA LEU A 29 17.59 -6.26 6.45
C LEU A 29 16.20 -6.18 5.81
N LEU A 30 15.19 -6.83 6.40
CA LEU A 30 13.81 -6.72 5.90
C LEU A 30 13.22 -5.36 6.25
N HIS A 31 13.49 -4.87 7.45
CA HIS A 31 13.11 -3.52 7.86
C HIS A 31 13.74 -2.48 6.93
N GLU A 32 15.04 -2.57 6.69
CA GLU A 32 15.75 -1.64 5.80
C GLU A 32 15.17 -1.70 4.38
N TYR A 33 14.98 -2.88 3.80
CA TYR A 33 14.51 -3.01 2.42
C TYR A 33 13.05 -2.59 2.22
N LEU A 34 12.17 -2.89 3.18
CA LEU A 34 10.72 -2.66 3.04
C LEU A 34 10.27 -1.31 3.61
N LEU A 35 10.91 -0.81 4.67
CA LEU A 35 10.41 0.31 5.46
C LEU A 35 11.34 1.54 5.47
N ASN A 36 12.62 1.43 5.09
CA ASN A 36 13.49 2.60 4.93
C ASN A 36 13.30 3.26 3.54
N PRO A 37 12.70 4.45 3.45
CA PRO A 37 12.51 5.12 2.16
C PRO A 37 13.81 5.66 1.55
N TYR A 38 14.89 5.75 2.33
CA TYR A 38 16.19 6.29 1.94
C TYR A 38 17.24 5.21 1.70
N ILE A 39 16.85 3.94 1.63
CA ILE A 39 17.78 2.83 1.37
C ILE A 39 18.50 3.01 0.03
N HIS A 40 19.82 2.85 0.03
CA HIS A 40 20.64 2.81 -1.17
C HIS A 40 20.66 1.39 -1.74
N LEU A 41 20.11 1.23 -2.94
CA LEU A 41 20.06 -0.06 -3.64
C LEU A 41 20.87 0.00 -4.94
N SER A 42 21.31 -1.15 -5.41
CA SER A 42 21.95 -1.27 -6.73
C SER A 42 21.02 -0.78 -7.85
N PRO A 43 21.54 -0.28 -9.00
CA PRO A 43 20.77 0.41 -10.04
C PRO A 43 19.58 -0.35 -10.66
N CYS A 44 19.46 -1.66 -10.43
CA CYS A 44 18.38 -2.51 -10.96
C CYS A 44 17.37 -2.93 -9.87
N CYS A 45 17.65 -2.62 -8.62
CA CYS A 45 16.83 -3.00 -7.48
C CYS A 45 15.80 -1.91 -7.20
N ARG A 46 14.60 -2.32 -6.79
CA ARG A 46 13.50 -1.40 -6.47
C ARG A 46 13.08 -1.61 -5.03
N SER A 47 13.23 -0.59 -4.20
CA SER A 47 12.66 -0.60 -2.85
C SER A 47 11.14 -0.60 -2.90
N LEU A 48 10.51 -1.05 -1.82
CA LEU A 48 9.04 -0.97 -1.71
C LEU A 48 8.56 0.48 -1.86
N PHE A 49 9.28 1.43 -1.24
CA PHE A 49 9.02 2.86 -1.39
C PHE A 49 9.01 3.32 -2.85
N SER A 50 10.03 2.96 -3.64
CA SER A 50 10.09 3.34 -5.07
C SER A 50 8.91 2.79 -5.88
N VAL A 51 8.44 1.58 -5.54
CA VAL A 51 7.26 0.97 -6.16
C VAL A 51 5.99 1.72 -5.78
N LEU A 52 5.83 2.07 -4.50
CA LEU A 52 4.67 2.82 -4.00
C LEU A 52 4.56 4.22 -4.61
N ILE A 53 5.66 4.97 -4.72
CA ILE A 53 5.68 6.29 -5.36
C ILE A 53 5.27 6.19 -6.83
N ARG A 54 5.82 5.22 -7.57
CA ARG A 54 5.44 4.98 -8.97
C ARG A 54 3.97 4.56 -9.11
N LEU A 55 3.45 3.79 -8.16
CA LEU A 55 2.04 3.43 -8.14
C LEU A 55 1.16 4.64 -7.87
N MET A 56 1.56 5.53 -6.97
CA MET A 56 0.83 6.77 -6.68
C MET A 56 0.69 7.64 -7.94
N GLY A 57 1.76 7.77 -8.73
CA GLY A 57 1.70 8.47 -10.02
C GLY A 57 0.68 7.83 -10.99
N GLN A 58 0.63 6.51 -11.06
CA GLN A 58 -0.34 5.79 -11.90
C GLN A 58 -1.78 5.95 -11.39
N VAL A 59 -1.98 5.92 -10.08
CA VAL A 59 -3.28 6.21 -9.45
C VAL A 59 -3.73 7.60 -9.85
N MET A 60 -2.90 8.62 -9.62
CA MET A 60 -3.23 10.01 -9.90
C MET A 60 -3.61 10.25 -11.36
N GLN A 61 -2.96 9.57 -12.32
CA GLN A 61 -3.34 9.65 -13.73
C GLN A 61 -4.67 8.94 -14.03
N ARG A 62 -4.87 7.72 -13.52
CA ARG A 62 -6.04 6.91 -13.88
C ARG A 62 -7.32 7.36 -13.21
N ILE A 63 -7.25 7.89 -11.98
CA ILE A 63 -8.44 8.38 -11.27
C ILE A 63 -9.06 9.61 -11.93
N GLN A 64 -8.30 10.39 -12.72
CA GLN A 64 -8.85 11.55 -13.47
C GLN A 64 -9.90 11.11 -14.50
N GLN A 65 -9.84 9.86 -14.96
CA GLN A 65 -10.78 9.31 -15.93
C GLN A 65 -12.07 8.81 -15.26
N VAL A 66 -12.13 8.78 -13.92
CA VAL A 66 -13.24 8.24 -13.15
C VAL A 66 -14.13 9.38 -12.65
N SER A 67 -15.34 9.48 -13.20
CA SER A 67 -16.36 10.38 -12.68
C SER A 67 -16.87 9.91 -11.31
N HIS A 68 -17.32 10.87 -10.48
CA HIS A 68 -17.86 10.61 -9.14
C HIS A 68 -16.96 9.73 -8.26
N LEU A 69 -15.63 9.90 -8.37
CA LEU A 69 -14.62 9.04 -7.73
C LEU A 69 -14.92 8.72 -6.26
N SER A 70 -15.24 9.74 -5.45
CA SER A 70 -15.52 9.57 -4.02
C SER A 70 -16.68 8.60 -3.76
N ASP A 71 -17.80 8.80 -4.46
CA ASP A 71 -18.99 7.94 -4.32
C ASP A 71 -18.69 6.52 -4.78
N ARG A 72 -17.97 6.38 -5.90
CA ARG A 72 -17.60 5.07 -6.45
C ARG A 72 -16.61 4.31 -5.56
N LEU A 73 -15.69 5.01 -4.89
CA LEU A 73 -14.82 4.41 -3.88
C LEU A 73 -15.60 3.97 -2.64
N LEU A 74 -16.55 4.79 -2.16
CA LEU A 74 -17.43 4.41 -1.05
C LEU A 74 -18.26 3.17 -1.38
N ASP A 75 -18.84 3.13 -2.57
CA ASP A 75 -19.60 1.97 -3.05
C ASP A 75 -18.72 0.73 -3.21
N THR A 76 -17.50 0.90 -3.73
CA THR A 76 -16.53 -0.20 -3.84
C THR A 76 -16.20 -0.76 -2.46
N ARG A 77 -15.96 0.10 -1.45
CA ARG A 77 -15.69 -0.35 -0.07
C ARG A 77 -16.88 -1.12 0.52
N ARG A 78 -18.11 -0.61 0.38
CA ARG A 78 -19.32 -1.30 0.84
C ARG A 78 -19.47 -2.66 0.16
N HIS A 79 -19.20 -2.71 -1.14
CA HIS A 79 -19.25 -3.95 -1.89
C HIS A 79 -18.20 -4.96 -1.41
N LEU A 80 -16.95 -4.55 -1.19
CA LEU A 80 -15.89 -5.41 -0.66
C LEU A 80 -16.19 -5.93 0.76
N LEU A 81 -16.98 -5.19 1.54
CA LEU A 81 -17.49 -5.63 2.86
C LEU A 81 -18.74 -6.53 2.77
N GLY A 82 -19.22 -6.86 1.57
CA GLY A 82 -20.45 -7.64 1.37
C GLY A 82 -21.74 -6.87 1.65
N LEU A 83 -21.69 -5.55 1.82
CA LEU A 83 -22.83 -4.69 2.15
C LEU A 83 -23.64 -4.25 0.92
N LYS A 84 -23.10 -4.44 -0.29
CA LYS A 84 -23.75 -4.08 -1.57
C LYS A 84 -23.40 -5.10 -2.64
N GLN A 85 -24.36 -5.49 -3.47
CA GLN A 85 -24.15 -6.43 -4.57
C GLN A 85 -23.37 -5.78 -5.72
N GLU A 86 -22.59 -6.58 -6.47
CA GLU A 86 -21.83 -6.10 -7.64
C GLU A 86 -22.78 -5.52 -8.69
N THR A 87 -22.88 -4.20 -8.74
CA THR A 87 -23.35 -3.50 -9.94
C THR A 87 -22.14 -3.35 -10.84
N GLY A 88 -22.21 -3.75 -12.11
CA GLY A 88 -21.11 -3.72 -13.10
C GLY A 88 -20.46 -2.34 -13.26
N LEU A 89 -19.65 -1.96 -12.28
CA LEU A 89 -19.02 -0.67 -12.13
C LEU A 89 -17.84 -0.63 -13.10
N GLU A 90 -17.88 0.31 -14.04
CA GLU A 90 -16.71 0.63 -14.87
C GLU A 90 -15.48 0.89 -13.99
N HIS A 91 -14.29 0.48 -14.37
CA HIS A 91 -13.09 0.65 -13.53
C HIS A 91 -13.10 -0.09 -12.16
N LEU A 92 -13.97 -1.08 -11.93
CA LEU A 92 -14.03 -1.80 -10.64
C LEU A 92 -12.66 -2.35 -10.19
N THR A 93 -11.88 -2.94 -11.09
CA THR A 93 -10.52 -3.43 -10.78
C THR A 93 -9.59 -2.33 -10.29
N LEU A 94 -9.63 -1.16 -10.93
CA LEU A 94 -8.85 0.02 -10.52
C LEU A 94 -9.28 0.48 -9.12
N LEU A 95 -10.58 0.63 -8.90
CA LEU A 95 -11.13 1.12 -7.62
C LEU A 95 -10.82 0.16 -6.47
N ARG A 96 -10.96 -1.16 -6.69
CA ARG A 96 -10.54 -2.18 -5.73
C ARG A 96 -9.05 -2.11 -5.45
N GLY A 97 -8.22 -1.94 -6.49
CA GLY A 97 -6.77 -1.76 -6.35
C GLY A 97 -6.41 -0.53 -5.51
N VAL A 98 -7.11 0.59 -5.70
CA VAL A 98 -6.93 1.82 -4.91
C VAL A 98 -7.30 1.60 -3.45
N VAL A 99 -8.45 0.95 -3.17
CA VAL A 99 -8.86 0.62 -1.80
C VAL A 99 -7.83 -0.28 -1.11
N VAL A 100 -7.37 -1.34 -1.79
CA VAL A 100 -6.34 -2.23 -1.21
C VAL A 100 -5.03 -1.48 -0.97
N LEU A 101 -4.62 -0.60 -1.89
CA LEU A 101 -3.41 0.20 -1.73
C LEU A 101 -3.50 1.15 -0.53
N GLU A 102 -4.65 1.81 -0.34
CA GLU A 102 -4.91 2.67 0.81
C GLU A 102 -4.77 1.91 2.13
N GLU A 103 -5.46 0.76 2.26
CA GLU A 103 -5.43 -0.05 3.47
C GLU A 103 -4.03 -0.63 3.74
N PHE A 104 -3.33 -1.08 2.69
CA PHE A 104 -1.96 -1.56 2.83
C PHE A 104 -1.00 -0.47 3.30
N CYS A 105 -1.12 0.77 2.80
CA CYS A 105 -0.30 1.88 3.26
C CYS A 105 -0.56 2.22 4.74
N LYS A 106 -1.81 2.16 5.20
CA LYS A 106 -2.15 2.34 6.63
C LYS A 106 -1.51 1.25 7.48
N GLU A 107 -1.58 -0.01 7.04
CA GLU A 107 -0.97 -1.14 7.74
C GLU A 107 0.56 -1.01 7.80
N LEU A 108 1.21 -0.66 6.69
CA LEU A 108 2.66 -0.40 6.66
C LEU A 108 3.05 0.73 7.61
N ALA A 109 2.28 1.82 7.65
CA ALA A 109 2.54 2.94 8.55
C ALA A 109 2.42 2.51 10.01
N ALA A 110 1.42 1.71 10.36
CA ALA A 110 1.27 1.15 11.70
C ALA A 110 2.45 0.25 12.08
N ILE A 111 2.88 -0.63 11.18
CA ILE A 111 4.06 -1.49 11.39
C ILE A 111 5.32 -0.67 11.61
N ALA A 112 5.55 0.35 10.77
CA ALA A 112 6.71 1.24 10.88
C ALA A 112 6.69 2.02 12.20
N PHE A 113 5.52 2.52 12.62
CA PHE A 113 5.35 3.24 13.88
C PHE A 113 5.69 2.37 15.10
N VAL A 114 5.21 1.12 15.13
CA VAL A 114 5.52 0.18 16.23
C VAL A 114 7.00 -0.18 16.28
N LYS A 115 7.67 -0.21 15.11
CA LYS A 115 9.09 -0.56 15.00
C LYS A 115 10.04 0.60 15.20
N LEU A 116 9.55 1.84 15.22
CA LEU A 116 10.39 3.00 15.48
C LEU A 116 10.96 2.84 16.90
N PRO A 117 12.29 2.71 17.06
CA PRO A 117 12.87 2.77 18.39
C PRO A 117 12.50 4.12 19.02
N LEU A 118 12.19 4.16 20.31
CA LEU A 118 12.02 5.40 21.09
C LEU A 118 13.37 6.14 21.26
N ASP A 119 14.25 6.12 20.25
CA ASP A 119 15.60 6.68 20.28
C ASP A 119 15.57 8.21 20.13
N GLN A 120 14.87 8.88 21.05
CA GLN A 120 14.99 10.31 21.32
C GLN A 120 15.24 10.65 22.79
N ASP A 121 15.28 9.70 23.73
CA ASP A 121 15.48 10.01 25.16
C ASP A 121 16.93 9.86 25.69
N HIS A 122 17.93 9.50 24.88
CA HIS A 122 19.30 9.23 25.36
C HIS A 122 20.45 9.93 24.61
N LEU A 123 20.22 11.13 24.08
CA LEU A 123 21.31 11.96 23.53
C LEU A 123 21.56 13.30 24.28
N ASP A 124 20.95 13.51 25.45
CA ASP A 124 21.15 14.71 26.28
C ASP A 124 21.85 14.43 27.64
N GLN A 125 22.71 13.41 27.73
CA GLN A 125 23.63 13.25 28.85
C GLN A 125 24.98 12.69 28.37
N ASP A 126 25.89 13.59 27.97
CA ASP A 126 27.32 13.55 28.28
C ASP A 126 28.00 14.87 27.86
#